data_AF-A0A7X6UHZ2-F1
#
_entry.id   AF-A0A7X6UHZ2-F1
#
_cell.length_a   1.000
_cell.length_b   1.000
_cell.length_c   1.000
_cell.angle_alpha   90.00
_cell.angle_beta   90.00
_cell.angle_gamma   90.00
#
_symmetry.space_group_name_H-M   'P 1'
#
loop_
_entity.id
_entity.type
_entity.pdbx_description
1 polymer ?
#
loop_
_entity_poly.entity_id
_entity_poly.type
_entity_poly.pdbx_seq_one_letter_code
_entity_poly.pdbx_strand_id
1 'polypeptide(L)'
;MYDNAEKKITDEMDANKSNGYIQAVGHMLLGYLSAHPDAADKILAEGKTIAGSLEDMRNKARKKQTGNCAVLTDQEGFTIVLKYFGLTPHAPAQVPAPSKQARFEVSLDDLL
;
A
#
# COMPACT_ATOMS: atom_id res chain seq x y z
N MET A 1 10.09 4.81 -18.62
CA MET A 1 9.25 5.52 -17.62
C MET A 1 9.09 4.68 -16.37
N TYR A 2 8.69 3.41 -16.48
CA TYR A 2 8.68 2.45 -15.38
C TYR A 2 9.98 2.45 -14.56
N ASP A 3 11.13 2.15 -15.20
CA ASP A 3 12.43 2.06 -14.51
C ASP A 3 12.82 3.35 -13.77
N ASN A 4 12.44 4.50 -14.32
CA ASN A 4 12.69 5.80 -13.68
C ASN A 4 11.81 5.99 -12.45
N ALA A 5 10.55 5.57 -12.50
CA ALA A 5 9.62 5.64 -11.37
C ALA A 5 10.03 4.66 -10.27
N GLU A 6 10.40 3.43 -10.63
CA GLU A 6 10.96 2.43 -9.71
C GLU A 6 12.23 2.98 -9.04
N LYS A 7 13.17 3.49 -9.84
CA LYS A 7 14.40 4.09 -9.32
C LYS A 7 14.11 5.25 -8.37
N LYS A 8 13.19 6.16 -8.73
CA LYS A 8 12.81 7.29 -7.85
C LYS A 8 12.28 6.79 -6.51
N ILE A 9 11.40 5.79 -6.50
CA ILE A 9 10.85 5.22 -5.26
C ILE A 9 11.97 4.61 -4.43
N THR A 10 12.85 3.81 -5.04
CA THR A 10 13.98 3.18 -4.35
C THR A 10 14.97 4.22 -3.83
N ASP A 11 15.28 5.27 -4.58
CA ASP A 11 16.17 6.36 -4.16
C ASP A 11 15.58 7.09 -2.92
N GLU A 12 14.26 7.36 -2.91
CA GLU A 12 13.58 7.95 -1.75
C GLU A 12 13.59 7.03 -0.53
N MET A 13 13.44 5.72 -0.73
CA MET A 13 13.55 4.71 0.33
C MET A 13 14.99 4.62 0.86
N ASP A 14 15.99 4.62 -0.02
CA ASP A 14 17.40 4.53 0.35
C ASP A 14 17.88 5.79 1.10
N ALA A 15 17.39 6.97 0.71
CA ALA A 15 17.64 8.21 1.44
C ALA A 15 17.02 8.20 2.85
N ASN A 16 16.00 7.37 3.09
CA ASN A 16 15.21 7.33 4.33
C ASN A 16 15.14 5.92 4.94
N LYS A 17 16.25 5.18 4.95
CA LYS A 17 16.34 3.80 5.46
C LYS A 17 15.80 3.61 6.87
N SER A 18 15.97 4.61 7.74
CA SER A 18 15.53 4.55 9.14
C SER A 18 14.04 4.84 9.32
N ASN A 19 13.34 5.33 8.29
CA ASN A 19 11.93 5.67 8.37
C ASN A 19 11.07 4.50 7.86
N GLY A 20 10.59 3.67 8.79
CA GLY A 20 9.76 2.50 8.48
C GLY A 20 8.48 2.83 7.69
N TYR A 21 7.91 4.03 7.86
CA TYR A 21 6.72 4.44 7.11
C TYR A 21 7.03 4.72 5.64
N ILE A 22 8.19 5.33 5.36
CA ILE A 22 8.64 5.54 3.97
C ILE A 22 8.93 4.19 3.32
N GLN A 23 9.54 3.25 4.04
CA GLN A 23 9.76 1.88 3.52
C GLN A 23 8.43 1.20 3.18
N ALA A 24 7.46 1.19 4.10
CA ALA A 24 6.17 0.54 3.89
C ALA A 24 5.42 1.13 2.69
N VAL A 25 5.37 2.45 2.58
CA VAL A 25 4.72 3.12 1.43
C VAL A 25 5.50 2.90 0.14
N GLY A 26 6.82 2.93 0.18
CA GLY A 26 7.66 2.66 -0.98
C GLY A 26 7.44 1.26 -1.55
N HIS A 27 7.44 0.22 -0.71
CA HIS A 27 7.11 -1.14 -1.14
C HIS A 27 5.70 -1.26 -1.72
N MET A 28 4.71 -0.57 -1.11
CA MET A 28 3.34 -0.54 -1.63
C MET A 28 3.29 0.12 -3.02
N LEU A 29 3.99 1.23 -3.22
CA LEU A 29 4.04 1.93 -4.51
C LEU A 29 4.76 1.10 -5.58
N LEU A 30 5.84 0.40 -5.23
CA LEU A 30 6.51 -0.53 -6.15
C LEU A 30 5.57 -1.65 -6.60
N GLY A 31 4.86 -2.27 -5.65
CA GLY A 31 3.85 -3.30 -5.98
C GLY A 31 2.73 -2.76 -6.88
N TYR A 32 2.25 -1.53 -6.60
CA TYR A 32 1.26 -0.88 -7.46
C TYR A 32 1.81 -0.60 -8.86
N LEU A 33 3.04 -0.10 -8.96
CA LEU A 33 3.69 0.21 -10.24
C LEU A 33 3.92 -1.04 -11.08
N SER A 34 4.31 -2.16 -10.48
CA SER A 34 4.44 -3.46 -11.17
C SER A 34 3.11 -3.96 -11.75
N ALA A 35 1.99 -3.73 -11.07
CA ALA A 35 0.66 -4.08 -11.56
C ALA A 35 0.10 -3.07 -12.58
N HIS A 36 0.53 -1.80 -12.48
CA HIS A 36 0.02 -0.67 -13.28
C HIS A 36 1.18 0.19 -13.81
N PRO A 37 1.85 -0.23 -14.89
CA PRO A 37 3.00 0.51 -15.44
C PRO A 37 2.66 1.93 -15.90
N ASP A 38 1.39 2.21 -16.21
CA ASP A 38 0.86 3.53 -16.56
C ASP A 38 0.87 4.52 -15.38
N ALA A 39 1.05 4.03 -14.16
CA ALA A 39 1.21 4.85 -12.96
C ALA A 39 2.54 5.64 -12.93
N ALA A 40 3.52 5.25 -13.74
CA ALA A 40 4.89 5.79 -13.71
C ALA A 40 4.91 7.32 -13.85
N ASP A 41 4.14 7.88 -14.79
CA ASP A 41 4.12 9.33 -15.06
C ASP A 41 3.60 10.14 -13.86
N LYS A 42 2.61 9.59 -13.16
CA LYS A 42 2.01 10.20 -11.97
C LYS A 42 2.95 10.15 -10.76
N ILE A 43 3.73 9.08 -10.64
CA ILE A 43 4.77 8.94 -9.61
C ILE A 43 5.93 9.90 -9.89
N LEU A 44 6.32 10.06 -11.16
CA LEU A 44 7.40 10.94 -11.59
C LEU A 44 7.02 12.42 -11.61
N ALA A 45 5.73 12.76 -11.49
CA ALA A 45 5.27 14.14 -11.48
C ALA A 45 6.02 15.01 -10.44
N GLU A 46 6.29 16.26 -10.83
CA GLU A 46 7.07 17.20 -10.02
C GLU A 46 6.40 17.44 -8.66
N GLY A 47 7.22 17.48 -7.60
CA GLY A 47 6.76 17.67 -6.23
C GLY A 47 6.09 16.46 -5.58
N LYS A 48 5.86 15.36 -6.30
CA LYS A 48 5.36 14.11 -5.71
C LYS A 48 6.49 13.33 -5.05
N THR A 49 6.35 13.06 -3.75
CA THR A 49 7.30 12.27 -2.95
C THR A 49 6.55 11.36 -1.98
N ILE A 50 7.20 10.30 -1.51
CA ILE A 50 6.66 9.41 -0.48
C ILE A 50 6.42 10.20 0.81
N ALA A 51 7.38 11.05 1.22
CA ALA A 51 7.23 11.91 2.38
C ALA A 51 6.03 12.86 2.25
N GLY A 52 5.83 13.45 1.07
CA GLY A 52 4.66 14.28 0.79
C GLY A 52 3.33 13.52 0.92
N SER A 53 3.29 12.27 0.49
CA SER A 53 2.11 11.41 0.64
C SER A 53 1.80 11.09 2.11
N LEU A 54 2.83 10.90 2.94
CA LEU A 54 2.67 10.67 4.39
C LEU A 54 2.18 11.93 5.11
N GLU A 55 2.62 13.11 4.70
CA GLU A 55 2.12 14.36 5.25
C GLU A 55 0.64 14.60 4.88
N ASP A 56 0.23 14.27 3.65
CA ASP A 56 -1.20 14.30 3.27
C ASP A 56 -2.03 13.29 4.10
N MET A 57 -1.48 12.10 4.34
CA MET A 57 -2.08 11.10 5.24
C MET A 57 -2.25 11.64 6.66
N ARG A 58 -1.21 12.26 7.21
CA ARG A 58 -1.24 12.89 8.52
C ARG A 58 -2.32 13.97 8.60
N ASN A 59 -2.41 14.82 7.59
CA ASN A 59 -3.41 15.90 7.53
C ASN A 59 -4.84 15.36 7.48
N LYS A 60 -5.07 14.26 6.77
CA LYS A 60 -6.40 13.60 6.75
C LYS A 60 -6.70 12.87 8.06
N ALA A 61 -5.71 12.22 8.67
CA ALA A 61 -5.85 11.58 9.98
C ALA A 61 -6.24 12.61 11.06
N ARG A 62 -5.58 13.78 11.07
CA ARG A 62 -5.90 14.89 11.99
C ARG A 62 -7.37 15.34 11.91
N LYS A 63 -7.99 15.29 10.73
CA LYS A 63 -9.42 15.64 10.57
C LYS A 63 -10.37 14.60 11.16
N LYS A 64 -9.93 13.35 11.30
CA LYS A 64 -10.69 12.23 11.87
C LYS A 64 -10.34 11.94 13.32
N GLN A 65 -9.47 12.74 13.94
CA GLN A 65 -8.97 12.46 15.28
C GLN A 65 -10.10 12.56 16.32
N THR A 66 -10.13 11.60 17.23
CA THR A 66 -10.99 11.64 18.42
C THR A 66 -10.08 11.88 19.62
N GLY A 67 -10.24 13.04 20.25
CA GLY A 67 -9.28 13.51 21.25
C GLY A 67 -7.93 13.86 20.61
N ASN A 68 -6.87 13.12 20.95
CA ASN A 68 -5.50 13.33 20.45
C ASN A 68 -5.02 12.23 19.49
N CYS A 69 -5.87 11.26 19.13
CA CYS A 69 -5.49 10.10 18.35
C CYS A 69 -6.43 9.89 17.16
N ALA A 70 -5.86 9.54 16.02
CA ALA A 70 -6.57 9.04 14.87
C ALA A 70 -5.98 7.67 14.50
N VAL A 71 -6.86 6.70 14.30
CA VAL A 71 -6.48 5.37 13.81
C VAL A 71 -7.00 5.26 12.39
N LEU A 72 -6.11 4.95 11.45
CA LEU A 72 -6.45 4.65 10.07
C LEU A 72 -6.25 3.15 9.87
N THR A 73 -7.15 2.54 9.10
CA THR A 73 -6.89 1.21 8.53
C THR A 73 -5.82 1.30 7.44
N ASP A 74 -5.13 0.20 7.17
CA ASP A 74 -4.15 0.11 6.08
C ASP A 74 -4.76 0.56 4.75
N GLN A 75 -5.99 0.12 4.48
CA GLN A 75 -6.72 0.49 3.26
C GLN A 75 -6.97 2.00 3.17
N GLU A 76 -7.37 2.65 4.26
CA GLU A 76 -7.55 4.11 4.29
C GLU A 76 -6.23 4.83 4.06
N GLY A 77 -5.15 4.39 4.73
CA GLY A 77 -3.82 4.93 4.56
C GLY A 77 -3.34 4.85 3.11
N PHE A 78 -3.36 3.65 2.52
CA PHE A 78 -2.94 3.45 1.13
C PHE A 78 -3.84 4.19 0.14
N THR A 79 -5.14 4.25 0.37
CA THR A 79 -6.05 5.05 -0.46
C THR A 79 -5.67 6.53 -0.47
N ILE A 80 -5.23 7.07 0.67
CA ILE A 80 -4.77 8.45 0.75
C ILE A 80 -3.49 8.64 -0.07
N VAL A 81 -2.51 7.75 0.08
CA VAL A 81 -1.25 7.79 -0.68
C VAL A 81 -1.53 7.73 -2.18
N LEU A 82 -2.31 6.75 -2.65
CA LEU A 82 -2.64 6.62 -4.07
C LEU A 82 -3.32 7.88 -4.61
N LYS A 83 -4.28 8.44 -3.87
CA LYS A 83 -4.93 9.71 -4.23
C LYS A 83 -3.95 10.88 -4.27
N TYR A 84 -2.96 10.93 -3.38
CA TYR A 84 -1.92 11.95 -3.41
C TYR A 84 -1.14 11.92 -4.74
N PHE A 85 -0.84 10.75 -5.27
CA PHE A 85 -0.21 10.60 -6.60
C PHE A 85 -1.21 10.72 -7.77
N GLY A 86 -2.51 10.89 -7.51
CA GLY A 86 -3.54 10.89 -8.57
C GLY A 86 -3.81 9.49 -9.15
N LEU A 87 -3.45 8.45 -8.42
CA LEU A 87 -3.67 7.04 -8.76
C LEU A 87 -5.05 6.59 -8.29
N THR A 88 -5.65 5.67 -9.03
CA THR A 88 -6.93 5.07 -8.66
C THR A 88 -6.69 3.98 -7.62
N PRO A 89 -7.35 4.02 -6.45
CA PRO A 89 -7.35 2.89 -5.54
C PRO A 89 -7.97 1.72 -6.28
N HIS A 90 -7.17 0.70 -6.59
CA HIS A 90 -7.77 -0.55 -7.02
C HIS A 90 -8.47 -1.14 -5.81
N ALA A 91 -9.67 -1.68 -5.99
CA ALA A 91 -10.28 -2.50 -4.95
C ALA A 91 -9.24 -3.56 -4.57
N PRO A 92 -9.08 -3.89 -3.27
CA PRO A 92 -8.14 -4.93 -2.89
C PRO A 92 -8.36 -6.13 -3.80
N ALA A 93 -7.29 -6.61 -4.45
CA ALA A 93 -7.30 -7.94 -5.01
C ALA A 93 -7.87 -8.81 -3.90
N GLN A 94 -9.05 -9.38 -4.15
CA GLN A 94 -9.74 -10.21 -3.19
C GLN A 94 -8.67 -11.17 -2.72
N VAL A 95 -8.26 -11.08 -1.45
CA VAL A 95 -7.64 -12.24 -0.83
C VAL A 95 -8.64 -13.34 -1.15
N PRO A 96 -8.29 -14.39 -1.92
CA PRO A 96 -9.24 -15.46 -2.14
C PRO A 96 -9.65 -15.85 -0.73
N ALA A 97 -10.94 -15.64 -0.42
CA ALA A 97 -11.51 -16.06 0.86
C ALA A 97 -10.97 -17.46 1.09
N PRO A 98 -10.46 -17.81 2.29
CA PRO A 98 -9.86 -19.12 2.52
C PRO A 98 -10.82 -20.16 1.94
N SER A 99 -10.44 -20.69 0.78
CA SER A 99 -11.23 -21.70 0.10
C SER A 99 -11.34 -22.77 1.14
N LYS A 100 -12.57 -23.12 1.55
CA LYS A 100 -12.84 -24.23 2.47
C LYS A 100 -11.89 -25.36 2.07
N GLN A 101 -10.78 -25.51 2.77
CA GLN A 101 -9.94 -26.67 2.63
C GLN A 101 -10.89 -27.80 2.97
N ALA A 102 -11.08 -28.69 2.00
CA ALA A 102 -11.94 -29.85 2.16
C ALA A 102 -11.64 -30.42 3.54
N ARG A 103 -12.66 -30.41 4.40
CA ARG A 103 -12.62 -31.12 5.66
C ARG A 103 -12.30 -32.56 5.27
N PHE A 104 -11.07 -32.99 5.52
CA PHE A 104 -10.72 -34.40 5.44
C PHE A 104 -11.51 -35.07 6.57
N GLU A 105 -12.75 -35.44 6.28
CA GLU A 105 -13.49 -36.41 7.08
C GLU A 105 -12.88 -37.78 6.79
N VAL A 106 -11.77 -38.07 7.48
CA VAL A 106 -11.36 -39.45 7.71
C VAL A 106 -12.20 -39.92 8.89
N SER A 107 -13.11 -40.86 8.65
CA SER A 107 -13.79 -41.57 9.74
C SER A 107 -12.79 -42.50 10.42
N LEU A 108 -12.80 -42.53 11.76
CA LEU A 108 -12.04 -43.48 12.56
C LEU A 108 -12.48 -44.94 12.34
N ASP A 109 -13.62 -45.16 11.67
CA ASP A 109 -14.10 -46.50 11.28
C ASP A 109 -13.33 -47.13 10.11
N ASP A 110 -12.51 -46.36 9.37
CA ASP A 110 -11.69 -46.88 8.26
C ASP A 110 -10.27 -47.30 8.70
N LEU A 111 -9.94 -47.15 10.00
CA LEU A 111 -8.60 -47.42 10.56
C LEU A 111 -8.56 -48.57 11.58
N LEU A 112 -9.65 -49.34 11.75
CA LEU A 112 -9.76 -50.47 12.67
C LEU A 112 -9.99 -51.80 11.95
#